data_AF-A0A7M4A1C1-F1
#
_entry.id   AF-A0A7M4A1C1-F1
#
_cell.length_a   1.000
_cell.length_b   1.000
_cell.length_c   1.000
_cell.angle_alpha   90.00
_cell.angle_beta   90.00
_cell.angle_gamma   90.00
#
_symmetry.space_group_name_H-M   'P 1'
#
loop_
_entity.id
_entity.type
_entity.pdbx_description
1 polymer ?
#
loop_
_entity_poly.entity_id
_entity_poly.type
_entity_poly.pdbx_seq_one_letter_code
_entity_poly.pdbx_strand_id
1 'polypeptide(L)'
;SGSFVSNLRTSDVILLGGSTYRVTNIQGTRVNVTSVTGHRPTIPSWSGEARSRSRELSQALLELIGHCIVALRRERDPRVLLRDVYGLSNDVSNAIARHLEEHSLDSFQVPDSQRILVEQVISGAFPTYMITTCRGRGFNTALGYFMAGLAEANNIAVIEMSFDENGLLLKTSQEVDPGEMYTAFRENNHIDVIERYIINTQIFAKRFREVSGRSLIIPKRMGAEEISPQQFQQRAEALLQKHRTREGSLLMREAKSEIMFGDIDLIGLEHFLTACVSGDARIVHTKVVVPSRLGMSLFMSAFEDLMSMKTRAFLVKDIDPSILQRLLGTRSLATELTNEQLSTYYADKAPVPTNARELYRLMSHGGGLDREFNNPLYKEKLAGIPLETIRGWVEELCQSGQITKLDGTGQDELDGKWFVPYMAEIHGTLGCLAVAGGAEVENLLELHTAGLTYKIAIDFEGTKPTAWEERSLGDPQEALRVKIIEMLGSEGPKTSEEMVGRLPFPQALIERSLHELEGRNVVSVGFFIQTNDAEYILKIDEHRLTGGEEEVVEYRWIQNMVLDKSFKQYGDSFTAFNEHVLFQKQQELLYRVGEFAFNDWTDVQLDSDVIMGRLLHNR
;
A
#
# COMPACT_ATOMS: atom_id res chain seq x y z
N SER A 1 -7.82 -7.19 16.33
CA SER A 1 -7.97 -6.56 17.67
C SER A 1 -9.44 -6.56 18.06
N GLY A 2 -9.77 -6.59 19.37
CA GLY A 2 -11.18 -6.57 19.81
C GLY A 2 -11.91 -5.26 19.52
N SER A 3 -11.19 -4.14 19.43
CA SER A 3 -11.73 -2.83 19.03
C SER A 3 -12.10 -2.76 17.55
N PHE A 4 -11.38 -3.46 16.68
CA PHE A 4 -11.69 -3.54 15.26
C PHE A 4 -13.01 -4.26 15.01
N VAL A 5 -13.16 -5.47 15.58
CA VAL A 5 -14.40 -6.26 15.44
C VAL A 5 -15.60 -5.53 16.06
N SER A 6 -15.39 -4.77 17.14
CA SER A 6 -16.45 -3.98 17.76
C SER A 6 -16.87 -2.76 16.95
N ASN A 7 -16.24 -2.41 15.85
CA ASN A 7 -16.70 -1.30 15.01
C ASN A 7 -17.29 -1.78 13.68
N LEU A 8 -17.25 -3.09 13.43
CA LEU A 8 -17.83 -3.72 12.24
C LEU A 8 -19.33 -3.97 12.38
N ARG A 9 -20.04 -3.83 11.27
CA ARG A 9 -21.46 -4.14 11.05
C ARG A 9 -21.60 -5.28 10.05
N THR A 10 -22.77 -5.90 10.06
CA THR A 10 -23.14 -6.86 9.03
C THR A 10 -23.19 -6.15 7.67
N SER A 11 -22.60 -6.76 6.64
CA SER A 11 -22.38 -6.21 5.30
C SER A 11 -21.22 -5.23 5.15
N ASP A 12 -20.48 -4.93 6.22
CA ASP A 12 -19.24 -4.15 6.10
C ASP A 12 -18.23 -4.90 5.24
N VAL A 13 -17.44 -4.17 4.46
CA VAL A 13 -16.35 -4.76 3.68
C VAL A 13 -15.05 -4.45 4.40
N ILE A 14 -14.20 -5.46 4.61
CA ILE A 14 -12.88 -5.29 5.22
C ILE A 14 -11.81 -5.70 4.23
N LEU A 15 -10.64 -5.07 4.32
CA LEU A 15 -9.45 -5.50 3.60
C LEU A 15 -8.61 -6.41 4.50
N LEU A 16 -8.23 -7.58 4.00
CA LEU A 16 -7.31 -8.48 4.69
C LEU A 16 -6.35 -9.12 3.68
N GLY A 17 -5.04 -8.97 3.88
CA GLY A 17 -4.04 -9.49 2.94
C GLY A 17 -4.21 -8.97 1.51
N GLY A 18 -4.71 -7.74 1.36
CA GLY A 18 -4.93 -7.11 0.06
C GLY A 18 -6.14 -7.58 -0.74
N SER A 19 -6.95 -8.47 -0.17
CA SER A 19 -8.24 -8.91 -0.72
C SER A 19 -9.39 -8.32 0.10
N THR A 20 -10.50 -8.03 -0.57
CA THR A 20 -11.71 -7.48 0.06
C THR A 20 -12.70 -8.59 0.44
N TYR A 21 -13.28 -8.45 1.64
CA TYR A 21 -14.14 -9.44 2.26
C TYR A 21 -15.38 -8.77 2.86
N ARG A 22 -16.58 -9.24 2.53
CA ARG A 22 -17.83 -8.76 3.13
C ARG A 22 -18.16 -9.55 4.38
N VAL A 23 -18.39 -8.85 5.47
CA VAL A 23 -18.84 -9.40 6.74
C VAL A 23 -20.26 -9.95 6.58
N THR A 24 -20.42 -11.25 6.73
CA THR A 24 -21.72 -11.92 6.70
C THR A 24 -22.34 -11.99 8.09
N ASN A 25 -21.52 -12.27 9.10
CA ASN A 25 -21.97 -12.34 10.49
C ASN A 25 -20.80 -12.12 11.44
N ILE A 26 -21.05 -11.47 12.57
CA ILE A 26 -20.09 -11.25 13.65
C ILE A 26 -20.56 -12.03 14.88
N GLN A 27 -19.76 -12.99 15.32
CA GLN A 27 -20.01 -13.78 16.53
C GLN A 27 -18.88 -13.55 17.52
N GLY A 28 -19.07 -12.59 18.42
CA GLY A 28 -18.07 -12.22 19.41
C GLY A 28 -16.77 -11.70 18.78
N THR A 29 -15.73 -12.53 18.76
CA THR A 29 -14.40 -12.23 18.15
C THR A 29 -14.21 -12.87 16.79
N ARG A 30 -15.15 -13.71 16.34
CA ARG A 30 -15.11 -14.37 15.04
C ARG A 30 -15.96 -13.58 14.05
N VAL A 31 -15.35 -13.13 12.97
CA VAL A 31 -16.02 -12.47 11.87
C VAL A 31 -16.10 -13.48 10.72
N ASN A 32 -17.32 -13.89 10.37
CA ASN A 32 -17.53 -14.70 9.17
C ASN A 32 -17.61 -13.75 7.98
N VAL A 33 -16.84 -14.03 6.95
CA VAL A 33 -16.73 -13.18 5.77
C VAL A 33 -16.88 -13.98 4.49
N THR A 34 -17.37 -13.33 3.44
CA THR A 34 -17.34 -13.83 2.06
C THR A 34 -16.37 -12.98 1.25
N SER A 35 -15.55 -13.61 0.40
CA SER A 35 -14.71 -12.85 -0.51
C SER A 35 -15.59 -12.05 -1.48
N VAL A 36 -15.31 -10.76 -1.62
CA VAL A 36 -16.02 -9.87 -2.53
C VAL A 36 -15.00 -9.05 -3.28
N THR A 37 -14.93 -9.17 -4.60
CA THR A 37 -13.93 -8.43 -5.40
C THR A 37 -14.52 -7.08 -5.84
N GLY A 38 -13.72 -6.01 -5.85
CA GLY A 38 -14.13 -4.69 -6.34
C GLY A 38 -15.05 -3.88 -5.42
N HIS A 39 -15.46 -4.41 -4.27
CA HIS A 39 -16.22 -3.64 -3.28
C HIS A 39 -15.30 -2.80 -2.39
N ARG A 40 -15.66 -1.54 -2.17
CA ARG A 40 -14.96 -0.63 -1.27
C ARG A 40 -15.07 -1.14 0.17
N PRO A 41 -13.95 -1.31 0.92
CA PRO A 41 -13.95 -1.46 2.37
C PRO A 41 -14.77 -0.37 3.03
N THR A 42 -15.52 -0.75 4.05
CA THR A 42 -16.13 0.18 4.98
C THR A 42 -15.03 0.76 5.86
N ILE A 43 -15.01 2.07 6.05
CA ILE A 43 -14.08 2.77 6.95
C ILE A 43 -14.24 2.20 8.37
N PRO A 44 -13.25 1.50 8.93
CA PRO A 44 -13.28 1.24 10.35
C PRO A 44 -13.01 2.55 11.08
N SER A 45 -13.88 2.91 12.03
CA SER A 45 -13.52 3.95 13.00
C SER A 45 -12.36 3.43 13.85
N TRP A 46 -11.14 3.89 13.58
CA TRP A 46 -9.97 3.58 14.41
C TRP A 46 -10.04 4.38 15.71
N SER A 47 -10.82 3.87 16.67
CA SER A 47 -10.78 4.37 18.03
C SER A 47 -9.72 3.61 18.82
N GLY A 48 -8.58 4.27 19.06
CA GLY A 48 -7.80 3.97 20.26
C GLY A 48 -8.67 4.20 21.51
N GLU A 49 -8.30 3.61 22.64
CA GLU A 49 -8.99 3.85 23.94
C GLU A 49 -8.85 5.30 24.47
N ALA A 50 -8.25 6.19 23.67
CA ALA A 50 -8.12 7.60 24.00
C ALA A 50 -9.50 8.26 24.14
N ARG A 51 -9.58 9.25 25.04
CA ARG A 51 -10.77 10.12 25.14
C ARG A 51 -10.82 11.07 23.94
N SER A 52 -12.01 11.59 23.66
CA SER A 52 -12.21 12.66 22.68
C SER A 52 -11.44 13.92 23.08
N ARG A 53 -11.09 14.76 22.11
CA ARG A 53 -10.69 16.16 22.36
C ARG A 53 -11.71 16.86 23.26
N SER A 54 -11.25 17.65 24.23
CA SER A 54 -12.14 18.43 25.11
C SER A 54 -12.83 19.57 24.35
N ARG A 55 -13.90 20.12 24.93
CA ARG A 55 -14.64 21.24 24.32
C ARG A 55 -13.80 22.51 24.24
N GLU A 56 -13.00 22.78 25.27
CA GLU A 56 -12.13 23.96 25.35
C GLU A 56 -11.05 23.91 24.28
N LEU A 57 -10.42 22.75 24.09
CA LEU A 57 -9.41 22.57 23.05
C LEU A 57 -10.02 22.60 21.64
N SER A 58 -11.24 22.06 21.48
CA SER A 58 -11.98 22.17 20.22
C SER A 58 -12.36 23.61 19.89
N GLN A 59 -12.77 24.39 20.90
CA GLN A 59 -13.06 25.81 20.75
C GLN A 59 -11.82 26.61 20.35
N ALA A 60 -10.68 26.35 20.98
CA ALA A 60 -9.40 26.97 20.62
C ALA A 60 -8.98 26.63 19.17
N LEU A 61 -9.22 25.40 18.72
CA LEU A 61 -8.98 25.00 17.33
C LEU A 61 -9.89 25.75 16.35
N LEU A 62 -11.19 25.85 16.65
CA LEU A 62 -12.15 26.59 15.83
C LEU A 62 -11.77 28.08 15.72
N GLU A 63 -11.33 28.69 16.82
CA GLU A 63 -10.82 30.07 16.83
C GLU A 63 -9.56 30.23 15.99
N LEU A 64 -8.60 29.30 16.10
CA LEU A 64 -7.39 29.29 15.28
C LEU A 64 -7.73 29.23 13.78
N ILE A 65 -8.59 28.29 13.37
CA ILE A 65 -9.06 28.15 11.99
C ILE A 65 -9.75 29.44 11.54
N GLY A 66 -10.63 29.98 12.39
CA GLY A 66 -11.34 31.23 12.14
C GLY A 66 -10.39 32.41 11.91
N HIS A 67 -9.40 32.62 12.79
CA HIS A 67 -8.42 33.70 12.66
C HIS A 67 -7.58 33.58 11.39
N CYS A 68 -7.12 32.37 11.04
CA CYS A 68 -6.34 32.13 9.82
C CYS A 68 -7.16 32.43 8.56
N ILE A 69 -8.42 31.99 8.52
CA ILE A 69 -9.30 32.23 7.37
C ILE A 69 -9.68 33.71 7.25
N VAL A 70 -9.87 34.41 8.37
CA VAL A 70 -10.07 35.87 8.35
C VAL A 70 -8.83 36.59 7.82
N ALA A 71 -7.63 36.14 8.16
CA ALA A 71 -6.39 36.69 7.61
C ALA A 71 -6.32 36.48 6.09
N LEU A 72 -6.55 35.25 5.61
CA LEU A 72 -6.57 34.90 4.19
C LEU A 72 -7.60 35.73 3.41
N ARG A 73 -8.83 35.88 3.93
CA ARG A 73 -9.88 36.71 3.31
C ARG A 73 -9.54 38.20 3.26
N ARG A 74 -8.64 38.67 4.12
CA ARG A 74 -8.13 40.05 4.14
C ARG A 74 -6.82 40.19 3.34
N GLU A 75 -6.47 39.18 2.54
CA GLU A 75 -5.23 39.13 1.75
C GLU A 75 -3.98 39.32 2.62
N ARG A 76 -4.02 38.81 3.86
CA ARG A 76 -2.89 38.78 4.79
C ARG A 76 -2.37 37.36 4.93
N ASP A 77 -1.06 37.24 5.09
CA ASP A 77 -0.41 35.95 5.32
C ASP A 77 -0.70 35.42 6.73
N PRO A 78 -1.42 34.29 6.90
CA PRO A 78 -1.69 33.70 8.20
C PRO A 78 -0.41 33.21 8.90
N ARG A 79 0.70 33.00 8.18
CA ARG A 79 1.99 32.58 8.78
C ARG A 79 2.50 33.60 9.79
N VAL A 80 2.24 34.89 9.58
CA VAL A 80 2.61 35.96 10.52
C VAL A 80 1.89 35.77 11.85
N LEU A 81 0.57 35.53 11.81
CA LEU A 81 -0.23 35.25 13.00
C LEU A 81 0.26 33.97 13.72
N LEU A 82 0.47 32.90 12.96
CA LEU A 82 0.89 31.59 13.48
C LEU A 82 2.25 31.64 14.18
N ARG A 83 3.20 32.44 13.67
CA ARG A 83 4.52 32.60 14.29
C ARG A 83 4.51 33.61 15.42
N ASP A 84 4.03 34.82 15.16
CA ASP A 84 4.28 35.96 16.04
C ASP A 84 3.34 35.96 17.24
N VAL A 85 2.12 35.42 17.08
CA VAL A 85 1.12 35.33 18.16
C VAL A 85 1.09 33.95 18.79
N TYR A 86 1.03 32.89 17.96
CA TYR A 86 0.94 31.51 18.48
C TYR A 86 2.31 30.87 18.77
N GLY A 87 3.43 31.49 18.36
CA GLY A 87 4.77 30.99 18.66
C GLY A 87 5.17 29.73 17.89
N LEU A 88 4.51 29.42 16.77
CA LEU A 88 4.78 28.20 16.00
C LEU A 88 6.05 28.34 15.16
N SER A 89 6.72 27.21 14.90
CA SER A 89 7.89 27.19 14.01
C SER A 89 7.51 27.52 12.57
N ASN A 90 8.51 27.88 11.75
CA ASN A 90 8.30 28.18 10.33
C ASN A 90 7.67 26.99 9.58
N ASP A 91 8.16 25.77 9.81
CA ASP A 91 7.68 24.59 9.09
C ASP A 91 6.22 24.27 9.42
N VAL A 92 5.87 24.32 10.71
CA VAL A 92 4.49 24.09 11.18
C VAL A 92 3.56 25.18 10.67
N SER A 93 4.00 26.45 10.76
CA SER A 93 3.22 27.58 10.26
C SER A 93 2.96 27.48 8.76
N ASN A 94 3.98 27.07 7.98
CA ASN A 94 3.85 26.86 6.55
C ASN A 94 2.87 25.73 6.22
N ALA A 95 2.95 24.60 6.94
CA ALA A 95 2.05 23.47 6.72
C ALA A 95 0.58 23.83 7.02
N ILE A 96 0.32 24.49 8.15
CA ILE A 96 -1.04 24.91 8.54
C ILE A 96 -1.59 25.95 7.57
N ALA A 97 -0.79 26.98 7.26
CA ALA A 97 -1.19 28.03 6.33
C ALA A 97 -1.53 27.46 4.95
N ARG A 98 -0.66 26.59 4.41
CA ARG A 98 -0.89 25.92 3.13
C ARG A 98 -2.15 25.05 3.16
N HIS A 99 -2.38 24.29 4.23
CA HIS A 99 -3.57 23.46 4.36
C HIS A 99 -4.86 24.29 4.32
N LEU A 100 -4.89 25.45 5.00
CA LEU A 100 -6.04 26.36 5.01
C LEU A 100 -6.17 27.17 3.72
N GLU A 101 -5.07 27.53 3.06
CA GLU A 101 -5.05 28.12 1.72
C GLU A 101 -5.70 27.18 0.72
N GLU A 102 -5.28 25.92 0.68
CA GLU A 102 -5.87 24.90 -0.19
C GLU A 102 -7.35 24.66 0.13
N HIS A 103 -7.75 24.66 1.41
CA HIS A 103 -9.18 24.63 1.78
C HIS A 103 -9.94 25.82 1.23
N SER A 104 -9.38 27.03 1.32
CA SER A 104 -10.04 28.26 0.88
C SER A 104 -10.26 28.33 -0.64
N LEU A 105 -9.46 27.60 -1.41
CA LEU A 105 -9.66 27.43 -2.86
C LEU A 105 -10.87 26.53 -3.16
N ASP A 106 -11.10 25.51 -2.34
CA ASP A 106 -12.21 24.56 -2.51
C ASP A 106 -13.53 25.11 -1.95
N SER A 107 -13.48 25.72 -0.76
CA SER A 107 -14.64 26.19 -0.04
C SER A 107 -14.34 27.47 0.74
N PHE A 108 -15.15 28.49 0.52
CA PHE A 108 -15.09 29.73 1.30
C PHE A 108 -15.56 29.55 2.74
N GLN A 109 -16.21 28.43 3.08
CA GLN A 109 -16.81 28.19 4.39
C GLN A 109 -15.87 27.32 5.25
N VAL A 110 -15.80 27.63 6.54
CA VAL A 110 -15.07 26.84 7.55
C VAL A 110 -15.97 26.56 8.74
N PRO A 111 -15.75 25.44 9.46
CA PRO A 111 -16.42 25.20 10.73
C PRO A 111 -16.05 26.30 11.73
N ASP A 112 -17.02 26.72 12.53
CA ASP A 112 -16.84 27.64 13.65
C ASP A 112 -17.73 27.20 14.84
N SER A 113 -17.73 27.95 15.94
CA SER A 113 -18.54 27.62 17.13
C SER A 113 -20.05 27.62 16.85
N GLN A 114 -20.49 28.26 15.77
CA GLN A 114 -21.87 28.39 15.34
C GLN A 114 -22.14 27.73 13.98
N ARG A 115 -21.17 27.04 13.38
CA ARG A 115 -21.27 26.51 12.02
C ARG A 115 -20.63 25.14 11.91
N ILE A 116 -21.37 24.23 11.31
CA ILE A 116 -20.83 22.97 10.80
C ILE A 116 -21.01 22.94 9.29
N LEU A 117 -20.09 22.26 8.61
CA LEU A 117 -20.14 22.05 7.17
C LEU A 117 -20.68 20.66 6.90
N VAL A 118 -21.66 20.55 6.01
CA VAL A 118 -22.17 19.28 5.50
C VAL A 118 -21.94 19.26 4.00
N GLU A 119 -20.98 18.46 3.58
CA GLU A 119 -20.60 18.30 2.18
C GLU A 119 -21.16 16.97 1.67
N GLN A 120 -22.21 17.04 0.83
CA GLN A 120 -22.79 15.87 0.21
C GLN A 120 -22.01 15.52 -1.06
N VAL A 121 -21.31 14.39 -1.02
CA VAL A 121 -20.51 13.87 -2.13
C VAL A 121 -21.42 13.14 -3.12
N ILE A 122 -21.50 13.67 -4.35
CA ILE A 122 -22.40 13.15 -5.41
C ILE A 122 -21.74 12.16 -6.37
N SER A 123 -20.44 11.89 -6.22
CA SER A 123 -19.68 11.00 -7.11
C SER A 123 -19.87 9.49 -6.84
N GLY A 124 -20.57 9.12 -5.78
CA GLY A 124 -20.78 7.73 -5.38
C GLY A 124 -22.15 7.17 -5.76
N ALA A 125 -22.25 5.83 -5.84
CA ALA A 125 -23.52 5.13 -6.05
C ALA A 125 -24.55 5.34 -4.92
N PHE A 126 -24.10 5.75 -3.73
CA PHE A 126 -24.93 6.01 -2.56
C PHE A 126 -24.64 7.43 -2.02
N PRO A 127 -25.67 8.16 -1.55
CA PRO A 127 -25.50 9.44 -0.88
C PRO A 127 -24.49 9.35 0.27
N THR A 128 -23.46 10.18 0.19
CA THR A 128 -22.36 10.22 1.16
C THR A 128 -22.22 11.64 1.68
N TYR A 129 -22.26 11.82 3.00
CA TYR A 129 -22.16 13.11 3.67
C TYR A 129 -20.86 13.18 4.45
N MET A 130 -20.00 14.12 4.10
CA MET A 130 -18.83 14.50 4.89
C MET A 130 -19.17 15.72 5.74
N ILE A 131 -19.22 15.52 7.06
CA ILE A 131 -19.64 16.52 8.02
C ILE A 131 -18.42 16.98 8.81
N THR A 132 -17.99 18.22 8.57
CA THR A 132 -16.82 18.80 9.24
C THR A 132 -17.27 19.72 10.37
N THR A 133 -16.89 19.39 11.61
CA THR A 133 -17.32 20.11 12.82
C THR A 133 -16.15 20.68 13.62
N CYS A 134 -14.99 20.01 13.62
CA CYS A 134 -13.83 20.27 14.48
C CYS A 134 -14.12 20.26 16.00
N ARG A 135 -15.21 19.64 16.45
CA ARG A 135 -15.69 19.64 17.85
C ARG A 135 -15.29 18.42 18.69
N GLY A 136 -14.36 17.62 18.18
CA GLY A 136 -13.92 16.40 18.84
C GLY A 136 -14.80 15.20 18.52
N ARG A 137 -14.24 14.01 18.71
CA ARG A 137 -14.89 12.74 18.39
C ARG A 137 -16.22 12.55 19.12
N GLY A 138 -16.30 12.90 20.40
CA GLY A 138 -17.51 12.71 21.21
C GLY A 138 -18.72 13.45 20.65
N PHE A 139 -18.53 14.69 20.18
CA PHE A 139 -19.57 15.47 19.50
C PHE A 139 -19.95 14.84 18.16
N ASN A 140 -18.96 14.44 17.37
CA ASN A 140 -19.19 13.81 16.06
C ASN A 140 -19.96 12.50 16.20
N THR A 141 -19.65 11.67 17.20
CA THR A 141 -20.37 10.43 17.50
C THR A 141 -21.80 10.69 17.90
N ALA A 142 -22.05 11.67 18.78
CA ALA A 142 -23.41 12.07 19.16
C ALA A 142 -24.23 12.52 17.93
N LEU A 143 -23.66 13.39 17.10
CA LEU A 143 -24.31 13.90 15.90
C LEU A 143 -24.61 12.77 14.89
N GLY A 144 -23.67 11.86 14.66
CA GLY A 144 -23.90 10.76 13.72
C GLY A 144 -24.92 9.75 14.22
N TYR A 145 -24.98 9.45 15.52
CA TYR A 145 -26.04 8.61 16.09
C TYR A 145 -27.40 9.27 15.98
N PHE A 146 -27.47 10.59 16.15
CA PHE A 146 -28.70 11.33 15.93
C PHE A 146 -29.15 11.25 14.48
N MET A 147 -28.26 11.52 13.52
CA MET A 147 -28.56 11.43 12.09
C MET A 147 -28.92 10.01 11.64
N ALA A 148 -28.22 9.01 12.16
CA ALA A 148 -28.49 7.61 11.86
C ALA A 148 -29.83 7.14 12.43
N GLY A 149 -30.17 7.56 13.65
CA GLY A 149 -31.49 7.29 14.23
C GLY A 149 -32.63 7.97 13.46
N LEU A 150 -32.40 9.19 12.94
CA LEU A 150 -33.35 9.87 12.07
C LEU A 150 -33.51 9.15 10.72
N ALA A 151 -32.41 8.73 10.11
CA ALA A 151 -32.43 7.94 8.88
C ALA A 151 -33.21 6.63 9.07
N GLU A 152 -32.95 5.88 10.14
CA GLU A 152 -33.68 4.64 10.46
C GLU A 152 -35.17 4.89 10.70
N ALA A 153 -35.55 5.98 11.38
CA ALA A 153 -36.95 6.35 11.57
C ALA A 153 -37.69 6.60 10.25
N ASN A 154 -36.96 7.06 9.22
CA ASN A 154 -37.46 7.29 7.87
C ASN A 154 -37.27 6.09 6.93
N ASN A 155 -36.95 4.90 7.47
CA ASN A 155 -36.65 3.68 6.69
C ASN A 155 -35.47 3.83 5.71
N ILE A 156 -34.52 4.71 6.01
CA ILE A 156 -33.29 4.89 5.26
C ILE A 156 -32.19 4.12 5.97
N ALA A 157 -31.61 3.12 5.29
CA ALA A 157 -30.55 2.32 5.87
C ALA A 157 -29.22 3.11 5.90
N VAL A 158 -28.56 3.09 7.07
CA VAL A 158 -27.19 3.61 7.20
C VAL A 158 -26.23 2.52 6.77
N ILE A 159 -25.61 2.73 5.60
CA ILE A 159 -24.67 1.79 4.98
C ILE A 159 -23.35 1.83 5.73
N GLU A 160 -22.86 3.03 6.02
CA GLU A 160 -21.54 3.24 6.59
C GLU A 160 -21.53 4.52 7.44
N MET A 161 -20.76 4.49 8.53
CA MET A 161 -20.64 5.62 9.42
C MET A 161 -19.31 5.61 10.16
N SER A 162 -18.57 6.70 10.04
CA SER A 162 -17.21 6.84 10.57
C SER A 162 -16.95 8.21 11.15
N PHE A 163 -16.06 8.28 12.13
CA PHE A 163 -15.82 9.47 12.94
C PHE A 163 -14.34 9.64 13.21
N ASP A 164 -13.88 10.87 13.16
CA ASP A 164 -12.59 11.27 13.74
C ASP A 164 -12.80 12.48 14.69
N GLU A 165 -11.71 13.12 15.09
CA GLU A 165 -11.76 14.31 15.96
C GLU A 165 -12.31 15.56 15.24
N ASN A 166 -12.34 15.57 13.91
CA ASN A 166 -12.62 16.77 13.11
C ASN A 166 -13.94 16.69 12.33
N GLY A 167 -14.48 15.50 12.12
CA GLY A 167 -15.69 15.27 11.37
C GLY A 167 -16.26 13.86 11.47
N LEU A 168 -17.29 13.66 10.65
CA LEU A 168 -18.12 12.47 10.56
C LEU A 168 -18.38 12.20 9.07
N LEU A 169 -18.20 10.95 8.64
CA LEU A 169 -18.65 10.48 7.35
C LEU A 169 -19.89 9.59 7.53
N LEU A 170 -21.00 9.95 6.90
CA LEU A 170 -22.24 9.18 6.93
C LEU A 170 -22.65 8.80 5.52
N LYS A 171 -22.93 7.52 5.28
CA LYS A 171 -23.40 7.02 3.99
C LYS A 171 -24.71 6.29 4.16
N THR A 172 -25.67 6.63 3.32
CA THR A 172 -27.05 6.16 3.43
C THR A 172 -27.55 5.56 2.14
N SER A 173 -28.57 4.71 2.22
CA SER A 173 -29.19 4.09 1.04
C SER A 173 -29.95 5.07 0.15
N GLN A 174 -30.45 6.16 0.72
CA GLN A 174 -31.21 7.22 0.06
C GLN A 174 -30.79 8.59 0.60
N GLU A 175 -31.12 9.67 -0.10
CA GLU A 175 -30.84 11.02 0.38
C GLU A 175 -31.60 11.27 1.69
N VAL A 176 -30.91 11.85 2.66
CA VAL A 176 -31.49 12.29 3.93
C VAL A 176 -31.49 13.80 3.86
N ASP A 177 -32.65 14.43 4.00
CA ASP A 177 -32.71 15.89 4.03
C ASP A 177 -32.12 16.38 5.37
N PRO A 178 -30.98 17.10 5.36
CA PRO A 178 -30.42 17.66 6.60
C PRO A 178 -31.39 18.64 7.28
N GLY A 179 -32.38 19.17 6.54
CA GLY A 179 -33.50 19.97 7.04
C GLY A 179 -34.35 19.24 8.10
N GLU A 180 -34.49 17.92 7.99
CA GLU A 180 -35.27 17.11 8.93
C GLU A 180 -34.66 17.09 10.35
N MET A 181 -33.34 17.29 10.47
CA MET A 181 -32.68 17.41 11.77
C MET A 181 -33.26 18.56 12.61
N TYR A 182 -33.59 19.68 11.97
CA TYR A 182 -34.18 20.83 12.65
C TYR A 182 -35.59 20.53 13.15
N THR A 183 -36.38 19.81 12.36
CA THR A 183 -37.75 19.41 12.71
C THR A 183 -37.74 18.43 13.88
N ALA A 184 -36.93 17.37 13.79
CA ALA A 184 -36.82 16.35 14.85
C ALA A 184 -36.33 16.93 16.18
N PHE A 185 -35.43 17.93 16.13
CA PHE A 185 -34.98 18.62 17.34
C PHE A 185 -36.05 19.57 17.91
N ARG A 186 -36.78 20.31 17.07
CA ARG A 186 -37.89 21.19 17.51
C ARG A 186 -38.98 20.42 18.24
N GLU A 187 -39.19 19.16 17.87
CA GLU A 187 -40.14 18.25 18.52
C GLU A 187 -39.62 17.64 19.84
N ASN A 188 -38.42 18.02 20.28
CA ASN A 188 -37.75 17.55 21.50
C ASN A 188 -37.56 16.01 21.58
N ASN A 189 -37.46 15.35 20.42
CA ASN A 189 -37.36 13.89 20.31
C ASN A 189 -35.90 13.40 20.15
N HIS A 190 -34.93 14.31 20.18
CA HIS A 190 -33.54 14.01 19.83
C HIS A 190 -32.86 13.03 20.79
N ILE A 191 -33.13 13.11 22.10
CA ILE A 191 -32.60 12.17 23.10
C ILE A 191 -33.15 10.77 22.82
N ASP A 192 -34.47 10.64 22.67
CA ASP A 192 -35.13 9.35 22.44
C ASP A 192 -34.65 8.67 21.15
N VAL A 193 -34.40 9.44 20.08
CA VAL A 193 -33.84 8.94 18.81
C VAL A 193 -32.44 8.37 19.02
N ILE A 194 -31.56 9.12 19.70
CA ILE A 194 -30.19 8.68 19.99
C ILE A 194 -30.22 7.44 20.88
N GLU A 195 -31.06 7.41 21.91
CA GLU A 195 -31.17 6.29 22.83
C GLU A 195 -31.61 5.00 22.15
N ARG A 196 -32.60 5.07 21.26
CA ARG A 196 -33.07 3.91 20.47
C ARG A 196 -31.97 3.39 19.57
N TYR A 197 -31.25 4.28 18.90
CA TYR A 197 -30.16 3.91 18.00
C TYR A 197 -29.00 3.24 18.74
N ILE A 198 -28.57 3.81 19.88
CA ILE A 198 -27.42 3.34 20.66
C ILE A 198 -27.55 1.86 21.04
N ILE A 199 -28.74 1.37 21.39
CA ILE A 199 -28.93 -0.02 21.86
C ILE A 199 -28.46 -1.07 20.82
N ASN A 200 -28.56 -0.74 19.53
CA ASN A 200 -28.16 -1.61 18.43
C ASN A 200 -26.71 -1.42 18.00
N THR A 201 -25.99 -0.47 18.61
CA THR A 201 -24.59 -0.22 18.30
C THR A 201 -23.65 -1.20 19.01
N GLN A 202 -22.48 -1.40 18.42
CA GLN A 202 -21.46 -2.24 19.02
C GLN A 202 -20.76 -1.59 20.23
N ILE A 203 -20.70 -0.25 20.30
CA ILE A 203 -20.22 0.45 21.50
C ILE A 203 -21.09 0.10 22.71
N PHE A 204 -22.41 -0.06 22.51
CA PHE A 204 -23.32 -0.53 23.54
C PHE A 204 -23.01 -1.96 23.96
N ALA A 205 -22.80 -2.88 23.01
CA ALA A 205 -22.42 -4.26 23.34
C ALA A 205 -21.09 -4.35 24.10
N LYS A 206 -20.11 -3.48 23.76
CA LYS A 206 -18.83 -3.37 24.48
C LYS A 206 -19.03 -2.85 25.91
N ARG A 207 -19.72 -1.71 26.08
CA ARG A 207 -19.96 -1.11 27.40
C ARG A 207 -20.81 -2.02 28.28
N PHE A 208 -21.83 -2.67 27.72
CA PHE A 208 -22.62 -3.66 28.44
C PHE A 208 -21.76 -4.82 28.98
N ARG A 209 -20.78 -5.29 28.21
CA ARG A 209 -19.83 -6.32 28.66
C ARG A 209 -18.96 -5.84 29.81
N GLU A 210 -18.46 -4.60 29.74
CA GLU A 210 -17.66 -3.98 30.80
C GLU A 210 -18.47 -3.77 32.09
N VAL A 211 -19.69 -3.24 31.97
CA VAL A 211 -20.64 -3.09 33.09
C VAL A 211 -20.93 -4.45 33.72
N SER A 212 -21.23 -5.47 32.91
CA SER A 212 -21.51 -6.83 33.40
C SER A 212 -20.31 -7.48 34.11
N GLY A 213 -19.10 -7.12 33.70
CA GLY A 213 -17.86 -7.55 34.35
C GLY A 213 -17.57 -6.82 35.66
N ARG A 214 -17.87 -5.52 35.73
CA ARG A 214 -17.71 -4.72 36.95
C ARG A 214 -18.80 -5.00 37.98
N SER A 215 -20.01 -5.35 37.53
CA SER A 215 -21.13 -5.74 38.39
C SER A 215 -20.99 -7.15 38.97
N LEU A 216 -19.96 -7.91 38.57
CA LEU A 216 -19.68 -9.28 38.99
C LEU A 216 -20.81 -10.29 38.70
N ILE A 217 -21.75 -9.95 37.81
CA ILE A 217 -22.84 -10.85 37.39
C ILE A 217 -22.29 -12.01 36.57
N ILE A 218 -21.27 -11.71 35.75
CA ILE A 218 -20.53 -12.73 35.02
C ILE A 218 -19.30 -13.06 35.87
N PRO A 219 -19.22 -14.27 36.47
CA PRO A 219 -18.05 -14.64 37.23
C PRO A 219 -16.83 -14.64 36.30
N LYS A 220 -15.68 -14.17 36.80
CA LYS A 220 -14.39 -14.29 36.10
C LYS A 220 -13.68 -15.60 36.43
N ARG A 221 -14.09 -16.26 37.50
CA ARG A 221 -13.51 -17.53 37.97
C ARG A 221 -14.61 -18.47 38.45
N MET A 222 -14.47 -19.76 38.16
CA MET A 222 -15.34 -20.82 38.69
C MET A 222 -14.46 -21.81 39.47
N GLY A 223 -14.47 -21.72 40.79
CA GLY A 223 -13.54 -22.47 41.63
C GLY A 223 -12.09 -22.05 41.40
N ALA A 224 -11.23 -22.99 40.99
CA ALA A 224 -9.82 -22.71 40.68
C ALA A 224 -9.61 -22.19 39.24
N GLU A 225 -10.56 -22.42 38.33
CA GLU A 225 -10.41 -22.15 36.90
C GLU A 225 -10.83 -20.72 36.52
N GLU A 226 -9.96 -20.04 35.79
CA GLU A 226 -10.24 -18.72 35.22
C GLU A 226 -11.00 -18.85 33.89
N ILE A 227 -12.01 -18.01 33.70
CA ILE A 227 -12.83 -18.01 32.49
C ILE A 227 -12.08 -17.28 31.39
N SER A 228 -11.98 -17.91 30.21
CA SER A 228 -11.29 -17.29 29.07
C SER A 228 -12.03 -16.03 28.58
N PRO A 229 -11.32 -15.05 27.98
CA PRO A 229 -11.94 -13.85 27.43
C PRO A 229 -13.08 -14.14 26.44
N GLN A 230 -12.93 -15.20 25.64
CA GLN A 230 -13.95 -15.64 24.68
C GLN A 230 -15.22 -16.15 25.39
N GLN A 231 -15.07 -16.98 26.42
CA GLN A 231 -16.19 -17.47 27.22
C GLN A 231 -16.90 -16.31 27.95
N PHE A 232 -16.13 -15.35 28.48
CA PHE A 232 -16.67 -14.16 29.11
C PHE A 232 -17.51 -13.35 28.12
N GLN A 233 -17.01 -13.16 26.89
CA GLN A 233 -17.73 -12.46 25.83
C GLN A 233 -19.04 -13.16 25.45
N GLN A 234 -19.02 -14.48 25.26
CA GLN A 234 -20.24 -15.26 24.94
C GLN A 234 -21.29 -15.13 26.05
N ARG A 235 -20.87 -15.19 27.32
CA ARG A 235 -21.77 -15.01 28.46
C ARG A 235 -22.35 -13.60 28.51
N ALA A 236 -21.55 -12.58 28.22
CA ALA A 236 -22.00 -11.19 28.18
C ALA A 236 -23.00 -10.93 27.05
N GLU A 237 -22.78 -11.53 25.89
CA GLU A 237 -23.68 -11.43 24.73
C GLU A 237 -25.01 -12.15 24.99
N ALA A 238 -24.97 -13.35 25.57
CA ALA A 238 -26.17 -14.06 26.00
C ALA A 238 -26.94 -13.29 27.08
N LEU A 239 -26.24 -12.64 28.01
CA LEU A 239 -26.83 -11.77 29.02
C LEU A 239 -27.48 -10.54 28.39
N LEU A 240 -26.80 -9.87 27.45
CA LEU A 240 -27.32 -8.72 26.72
C LEU A 240 -28.64 -9.08 26.00
N GLN A 241 -28.67 -10.20 25.28
CA GLN A 241 -29.86 -10.63 24.55
C GLN A 241 -31.06 -10.87 25.48
N LYS A 242 -30.84 -11.42 26.68
CA LYS A 242 -31.89 -11.59 27.70
C LYS A 242 -32.36 -10.27 28.29
N HIS A 243 -31.46 -9.30 28.41
CA HIS A 243 -31.77 -7.99 29.01
C HIS A 243 -32.39 -7.00 28.03
N ARG A 244 -32.23 -7.19 26.71
CA ARG A 244 -32.86 -6.34 25.67
C ARG A 244 -34.38 -6.27 25.79
N THR A 245 -35.04 -7.36 26.15
CA THR A 245 -36.51 -7.43 26.27
C THR A 245 -37.01 -7.25 27.69
N ARG A 246 -36.12 -7.06 28.67
CA ARG A 246 -36.49 -6.94 30.07
C ARG A 246 -36.66 -5.48 30.46
N GLU A 247 -37.88 -5.09 30.78
CA GLU A 247 -38.16 -3.78 31.35
C GLU A 247 -37.39 -3.56 32.66
N GLY A 248 -36.85 -2.35 32.83
CA GLY A 248 -36.13 -1.95 34.05
C GLY A 248 -34.77 -2.61 34.28
N SER A 249 -34.10 -3.14 33.25
CA SER A 249 -32.73 -3.66 33.41
C SER A 249 -31.75 -2.57 33.87
N LEU A 250 -31.18 -2.75 35.07
CA LEU A 250 -30.14 -1.87 35.61
C LEU A 250 -28.86 -1.89 34.77
N LEU A 251 -28.46 -3.05 34.24
CA LEU A 251 -27.28 -3.18 33.39
C LEU A 251 -27.42 -2.41 32.07
N MET A 252 -28.59 -2.50 31.43
CA MET A 252 -28.88 -1.75 30.22
C MET A 252 -28.85 -0.25 30.50
N ARG A 253 -29.48 0.19 31.60
CA ARG A 253 -29.53 1.59 32.00
C ARG A 253 -28.14 2.14 32.31
N GLU A 254 -27.33 1.38 33.03
CA GLU A 254 -25.95 1.76 33.36
C GLU A 254 -25.08 1.85 32.10
N ALA A 255 -25.11 0.83 31.23
CA ALA A 255 -24.38 0.84 29.97
C ALA A 255 -24.77 2.03 29.08
N LYS A 256 -26.07 2.34 29.02
CA LYS A 256 -26.58 3.53 28.30
C LYS A 256 -26.06 4.81 28.94
N SER A 257 -26.11 4.91 30.27
CA SER A 257 -25.67 6.10 30.99
C SER A 257 -24.18 6.36 30.78
N GLU A 258 -23.33 5.34 30.87
CA GLU A 258 -21.89 5.51 30.62
C GLU A 258 -21.57 6.00 29.22
N ILE A 259 -22.30 5.53 28.20
CA ILE A 259 -22.13 6.02 26.83
C ILE A 259 -22.54 7.47 26.72
N MET A 260 -23.74 7.81 27.21
CA MET A 260 -24.33 9.15 27.11
C MET A 260 -23.54 10.21 27.87
N PHE A 261 -22.88 9.84 28.99
CA PHE A 261 -22.08 10.77 29.80
C PHE A 261 -20.57 10.72 29.52
N GLY A 262 -20.04 9.58 29.06
CA GLY A 262 -18.61 9.34 28.96
C GLY A 262 -18.05 9.28 27.54
N ASP A 263 -18.77 8.64 26.62
CA ASP A 263 -18.27 8.37 25.26
C ASP A 263 -18.70 9.43 24.24
N ILE A 264 -19.93 9.94 24.37
CA ILE A 264 -20.50 10.90 23.44
C ILE A 264 -20.73 12.25 24.14
N ASP A 265 -20.64 13.33 23.37
CA ASP A 265 -20.85 14.69 23.89
C ASP A 265 -22.29 15.15 23.63
N LEU A 266 -23.23 14.64 24.43
CA LEU A 266 -24.64 14.99 24.30
C LEU A 266 -24.90 16.46 24.65
N ILE A 267 -24.25 16.99 25.69
CA ILE A 267 -24.42 18.39 26.12
C ILE A 267 -23.94 19.34 25.02
N GLY A 268 -22.81 19.05 24.37
CA GLY A 268 -22.31 19.83 23.26
C GLY A 268 -23.26 19.82 22.06
N LEU A 269 -23.83 18.65 21.75
CA LEU A 269 -24.85 18.50 20.72
C LEU A 269 -26.13 19.29 21.03
N GLU A 270 -26.64 19.18 22.25
CA GLU A 270 -27.84 19.89 22.71
C GLU A 270 -27.66 21.42 22.64
N HIS A 271 -26.51 21.94 23.08
CA HIS A 271 -26.19 23.35 22.93
C HIS A 271 -26.18 23.79 21.47
N PHE A 272 -25.54 23.02 20.59
CA PHE A 272 -25.47 23.35 19.17
C PHE A 272 -26.86 23.35 18.52
N LEU A 273 -27.66 22.33 18.77
CA LEU A 273 -29.00 22.22 18.21
C LEU A 273 -29.93 23.31 18.76
N THR A 274 -29.80 23.69 20.02
CA THR A 274 -30.52 24.83 20.61
C THR A 274 -30.12 26.15 19.95
N ALA A 275 -28.82 26.34 19.68
CA ALA A 275 -28.31 27.49 18.93
C ALA A 275 -28.85 27.49 17.47
N CYS A 276 -29.01 26.32 16.85
CA CYS A 276 -29.62 26.20 15.53
C CYS A 276 -31.10 26.62 15.52
N VAL A 277 -31.87 26.27 16.56
CA VAL A 277 -33.30 26.65 16.68
C VAL A 277 -33.47 28.15 16.91
N SER A 278 -32.60 28.75 17.72
CA SER A 278 -32.60 30.21 17.97
C SER A 278 -32.09 31.02 16.78
N GLY A 279 -31.45 30.38 15.79
CA GLY A 279 -30.87 31.03 14.61
C GLY A 279 -29.44 31.53 14.82
N ASP A 280 -28.85 31.29 16.00
CA ASP A 280 -27.47 31.66 16.34
C ASP A 280 -26.44 30.71 15.70
N ALA A 281 -26.83 29.48 15.37
CA ALA A 281 -26.01 28.51 14.68
C ALA A 281 -26.66 28.02 13.37
N ARG A 282 -25.84 27.52 12.45
CA ARG A 282 -26.26 27.08 11.11
C ARG A 282 -25.50 25.86 10.61
N ILE A 283 -26.22 24.98 9.92
CA ILE A 283 -25.65 23.88 9.16
C ILE A 283 -25.55 24.33 7.70
N VAL A 284 -24.34 24.39 7.15
CA VAL A 284 -24.12 24.77 5.76
C VAL A 284 -24.03 23.50 4.91
N HIS A 285 -25.09 23.24 4.14
CA HIS A 285 -25.16 22.10 3.24
C HIS A 285 -24.71 22.47 1.82
N THR A 286 -23.74 21.74 1.28
CA THR A 286 -23.20 21.93 -0.08
C THR A 286 -23.08 20.58 -0.78
N LYS A 287 -23.56 20.48 -2.03
CA LYS A 287 -23.31 19.31 -2.87
C LYS A 287 -21.97 19.48 -3.58
N VAL A 288 -21.08 18.51 -3.46
CA VAL A 288 -19.70 18.56 -4.00
C VAL A 288 -19.33 17.25 -4.69
N VAL A 289 -18.43 17.31 -5.65
CA VAL A 289 -17.86 16.09 -6.27
C VAL A 289 -16.81 15.46 -5.35
N VAL A 290 -16.06 16.32 -4.65
CA VAL A 290 -14.98 15.96 -3.71
C VAL A 290 -15.13 16.81 -2.45
N PRO A 291 -14.97 16.24 -1.23
CA PRO A 291 -14.93 17.01 -0.01
C PRO A 291 -13.84 18.08 0.00
N SER A 292 -14.07 19.16 0.75
CA SER A 292 -13.06 20.18 1.02
C SER A 292 -11.84 19.61 1.74
N ARG A 293 -10.69 20.31 1.68
CA ARG A 293 -9.44 19.87 2.32
C ARG A 293 -9.58 19.50 3.81
N LEU A 294 -10.41 20.22 4.57
CA LEU A 294 -10.66 19.90 5.99
C LEU A 294 -11.39 18.55 6.16
N GLY A 295 -12.38 18.27 5.31
CA GLY A 295 -13.13 16.99 5.34
C GLY A 295 -12.40 15.85 4.63
N MET A 296 -11.43 16.18 3.77
CA MET A 296 -10.74 15.22 2.93
C MET A 296 -9.99 14.17 3.74
N SER A 297 -9.38 14.51 4.88
CA SER A 297 -8.61 13.54 5.68
C SER A 297 -9.43 12.30 6.08
N LEU A 298 -10.65 12.48 6.60
CA LEU A 298 -11.50 11.35 6.98
C LEU A 298 -12.00 10.61 5.74
N PHE A 299 -12.38 11.34 4.70
CA PHE A 299 -12.79 10.74 3.43
C PHE A 299 -11.66 9.90 2.81
N MET A 300 -10.41 10.33 2.94
CA MET A 300 -9.20 9.67 2.42
C MET A 300 -8.80 8.44 3.22
N SER A 301 -9.00 8.45 4.54
CA SER A 301 -8.77 7.28 5.38
C SER A 301 -9.64 6.09 4.94
N ALA A 302 -10.76 6.35 4.25
CA ALA A 302 -11.57 5.33 3.58
C ALA A 302 -10.87 4.63 2.42
N PHE A 303 -9.96 5.34 1.76
CA PHE A 303 -9.25 4.89 0.57
C PHE A 303 -7.85 4.35 0.88
N GLU A 304 -7.26 4.67 2.03
CA GLU A 304 -5.93 4.14 2.40
C GLU A 304 -5.91 2.61 2.50
N ASP A 305 -6.94 1.99 3.08
CA ASP A 305 -7.07 0.52 3.12
C ASP A 305 -7.27 -0.09 1.71
N LEU A 306 -7.70 0.72 0.76
CA LEU A 306 -7.91 0.33 -0.63
C LEU A 306 -6.62 0.39 -1.47
N MET A 307 -5.55 0.97 -0.93
CA MET A 307 -4.26 1.17 -1.62
C MET A 307 -3.40 -0.11 -1.73
N SER A 308 -3.96 -1.27 -1.38
CA SER A 308 -3.38 -2.57 -1.74
C SER A 308 -3.52 -2.86 -3.24
N MET A 309 -2.44 -3.37 -3.85
CA MET A 309 -2.26 -3.60 -5.30
C MET A 309 -3.47 -4.16 -6.05
N LYS A 310 -4.07 -5.25 -5.55
CA LYS A 310 -5.15 -5.95 -6.27
C LYS A 310 -6.41 -5.10 -6.43
N THR A 311 -6.61 -4.11 -5.55
CA THR A 311 -7.77 -3.22 -5.57
C THR A 311 -7.44 -1.84 -6.15
N ARG A 312 -6.16 -1.44 -6.16
CA ARG A 312 -5.67 -0.18 -6.74
C ARG A 312 -6.14 0.05 -8.18
N ALA A 313 -6.09 -1.00 -9.01
CA ALA A 313 -6.55 -0.93 -10.39
C ALA A 313 -8.07 -0.67 -10.49
N PHE A 314 -8.88 -1.41 -9.74
CA PHE A 314 -10.34 -1.25 -9.78
C PHE A 314 -10.82 0.12 -9.23
N LEU A 315 -10.02 0.76 -8.39
CA LEU A 315 -10.33 2.09 -7.84
C LEU A 315 -10.16 3.21 -8.85
N VAL A 316 -9.24 3.10 -9.80
CA VAL A 316 -9.04 4.13 -10.83
C VAL A 316 -10.27 4.28 -11.72
N LYS A 317 -11.03 3.19 -11.90
CA LYS A 317 -12.24 3.18 -12.72
C LYS A 317 -13.46 3.79 -12.02
N ASP A 318 -13.55 3.63 -10.70
CA ASP A 318 -14.72 4.01 -9.89
C ASP A 318 -14.54 5.31 -9.08
N ILE A 319 -13.31 5.79 -8.94
CA ILE A 319 -13.00 7.04 -8.23
C ILE A 319 -12.74 8.14 -9.26
N ASP A 320 -13.31 9.32 -9.00
CA ASP A 320 -13.06 10.50 -9.81
C ASP A 320 -11.54 10.78 -9.92
N PRO A 321 -10.99 10.98 -11.13
CA PRO A 321 -9.57 11.29 -11.34
C PRO A 321 -9.04 12.42 -10.47
N SER A 322 -9.88 13.41 -10.09
CA SER A 322 -9.50 14.49 -9.19
C SER A 322 -9.28 14.04 -7.74
N ILE A 323 -10.02 13.02 -7.27
CA ILE A 323 -9.82 12.40 -5.95
C ILE A 323 -8.53 11.59 -5.97
N LEU A 324 -8.29 10.83 -7.04
CA LEU A 324 -7.04 10.09 -7.24
C LEU A 324 -5.82 11.02 -7.32
N GLN A 325 -5.96 12.19 -7.95
CA GLN A 325 -4.92 13.21 -8.00
C GLN A 325 -4.53 13.72 -6.62
N ARG A 326 -5.53 13.91 -5.75
CA ARG A 326 -5.32 14.33 -4.36
C ARG A 326 -4.77 13.19 -3.51
N LEU A 327 -5.14 11.93 -3.78
CA LEU A 327 -4.66 10.69 -3.12
C LEU A 327 -3.21 10.37 -3.43
N LEU A 328 -2.87 10.40 -4.71
CA LEU A 328 -1.63 9.83 -5.23
C LEU A 328 -0.58 10.90 -5.55
N GLY A 329 -0.95 12.18 -5.40
CA GLY A 329 -0.16 13.31 -5.88
C GLY A 329 -0.03 13.34 -7.40
N THR A 330 0.54 14.42 -7.92
CA THR A 330 0.75 14.63 -9.35
C THR A 330 1.59 13.54 -10.02
N ARG A 331 2.38 12.79 -9.25
CA ARG A 331 3.33 11.78 -9.76
C ARG A 331 2.70 10.46 -10.19
N SER A 332 1.47 10.15 -9.78
CA SER A 332 0.86 8.84 -10.08
C SER A 332 -0.31 8.90 -11.06
N LEU A 333 -0.56 10.07 -11.63
CA LEU A 333 -1.60 10.33 -12.64
C LEU A 333 -1.03 10.52 -14.04
N ALA A 334 0.21 10.10 -14.27
CA ALA A 334 0.73 10.01 -15.62
C ALA A 334 0.23 8.72 -16.28
N THR A 335 -1.09 8.58 -16.35
CA THR A 335 -1.82 7.51 -17.07
C THR A 335 -2.36 8.06 -18.39
N GLU A 336 -1.52 8.81 -19.10
CA GLU A 336 -1.78 9.25 -20.48
C GLU A 336 -0.51 9.08 -21.32
N LEU A 337 0.15 7.92 -21.21
CA LEU A 337 1.23 7.58 -22.12
C LEU A 337 0.61 7.14 -23.45
N THR A 338 0.93 7.84 -24.52
CA THR A 338 0.51 7.43 -25.86
C THR A 338 1.27 6.19 -26.30
N ASN A 339 0.64 5.33 -27.10
CA ASN A 339 1.31 4.15 -27.69
C ASN A 339 2.59 4.54 -28.46
N GLU A 340 2.62 5.72 -29.06
CA GLU A 340 3.79 6.25 -29.77
C GLU A 340 4.95 6.59 -28.81
N GLN A 341 4.67 7.22 -27.66
CA GLN A 341 5.67 7.47 -26.62
C GLN A 341 6.27 6.19 -26.06
N LEU A 342 5.42 5.18 -25.77
CA LEU A 342 5.86 3.90 -25.24
C LEU A 342 6.71 3.13 -26.25
N SER A 343 6.22 2.99 -27.49
CA SER A 343 6.97 2.29 -28.54
C SER A 343 8.32 2.95 -28.83
N THR A 344 8.38 4.28 -28.86
CA THR A 344 9.64 5.03 -29.02
C THR A 344 10.58 4.77 -27.84
N TYR A 345 10.10 4.88 -26.60
CA TYR A 345 10.91 4.69 -25.39
C TYR A 345 11.56 3.29 -25.32
N TYR A 346 10.78 2.23 -25.55
CA TYR A 346 11.31 0.86 -25.54
C TYR A 346 12.15 0.55 -26.78
N ALA A 347 11.88 1.18 -27.93
CA ALA A 347 12.76 1.09 -29.09
C ALA A 347 14.13 1.73 -28.82
N ASP A 348 14.19 2.88 -28.15
CA ASP A 348 15.42 3.61 -27.88
C ASP A 348 16.34 2.93 -26.85
N LYS A 349 15.78 2.11 -25.95
CA LYS A 349 16.56 1.35 -24.96
C LYS A 349 17.62 0.43 -25.55
N ALA A 350 17.37 -0.12 -26.73
CA ALA A 350 18.25 -1.09 -27.37
C ALA A 350 18.68 -0.59 -28.77
N PRO A 351 19.74 0.22 -28.91
CA PRO A 351 20.15 0.75 -30.21
C PRO A 351 20.56 -0.36 -31.19
N VAL A 352 20.58 -0.04 -32.50
CA VAL A 352 21.07 -0.95 -33.54
C VAL A 352 22.57 -1.21 -33.32
N PRO A 353 23.00 -2.48 -33.18
CA PRO A 353 24.38 -2.78 -32.84
C PRO A 353 25.31 -2.58 -34.04
N THR A 354 26.46 -1.97 -33.80
CA THR A 354 27.53 -1.75 -34.80
C THR A 354 28.78 -2.58 -34.52
N ASN A 355 28.87 -3.20 -33.34
CA ASN A 355 30.01 -3.97 -32.88
C ASN A 355 29.58 -5.07 -31.88
N ALA A 356 30.49 -5.96 -31.54
CA ALA A 356 30.25 -7.08 -30.61
C ALA A 356 29.75 -6.62 -29.24
N ARG A 357 30.32 -5.54 -28.69
CA ARG A 357 29.90 -5.00 -27.38
C ARG A 357 28.46 -4.46 -27.40
N GLU A 358 28.05 -3.85 -28.49
CA GLU A 358 26.67 -3.37 -28.65
C GLU A 358 25.70 -4.53 -28.90
N LEU A 359 26.11 -5.59 -29.59
CA LEU A 359 25.33 -6.82 -29.70
C LEU A 359 25.09 -7.44 -28.32
N TYR A 360 26.13 -7.51 -27.49
CA TYR A 360 26.02 -7.96 -26.09
C TYR A 360 25.06 -7.09 -25.27
N ARG A 361 25.12 -5.76 -25.43
CA ARG A 361 24.19 -4.84 -24.77
C ARG A 361 22.75 -5.08 -25.25
N LEU A 362 22.53 -5.26 -26.55
CA LEU A 362 21.21 -5.59 -27.10
C LEU A 362 20.65 -6.88 -26.50
N MET A 363 21.47 -7.95 -26.42
CA MET A 363 21.08 -9.21 -25.78
C MET A 363 20.75 -9.05 -24.29
N SER A 364 21.39 -8.09 -23.61
CA SER A 364 21.14 -7.80 -22.19
C SER A 364 19.84 -7.03 -21.95
N HIS A 365 19.30 -6.34 -22.96
CA HIS A 365 18.03 -5.61 -22.89
C HIS A 365 16.80 -6.45 -23.22
N GLY A 366 16.97 -7.67 -23.73
CA GLY A 366 15.83 -8.57 -23.96
C GLY A 366 16.14 -9.68 -24.95
N GLY A 367 15.90 -10.92 -24.53
CA GLY A 367 16.03 -12.11 -25.36
C GLY A 367 17.47 -12.48 -25.76
N GLY A 368 17.77 -13.78 -25.73
CA GLY A 368 18.97 -14.33 -26.37
C GLY A 368 18.90 -14.29 -27.89
N LEU A 369 19.98 -14.73 -28.56
CA LEU A 369 19.92 -14.99 -30.00
C LEU A 369 19.46 -16.42 -30.26
N ASP A 370 18.66 -16.61 -31.30
CA ASP A 370 18.31 -17.94 -31.78
C ASP A 370 19.52 -18.65 -32.44
N ARG A 371 19.29 -19.88 -32.92
CA ARG A 371 20.32 -20.70 -33.58
C ARG A 371 20.84 -20.08 -34.88
N GLU A 372 20.08 -19.17 -35.47
CA GLU A 372 20.36 -18.47 -36.72
C GLU A 372 20.88 -17.04 -36.50
N PHE A 373 21.18 -16.68 -35.24
CA PHE A 373 21.67 -15.37 -34.81
C PHE A 373 20.65 -14.22 -34.91
N ASN A 374 19.35 -14.51 -34.96
CA ASN A 374 18.31 -13.49 -34.82
C ASN A 374 17.95 -13.27 -33.34
N ASN A 375 17.55 -12.06 -33.00
CA ASN A 375 16.94 -11.76 -31.71
C ASN A 375 15.40 -11.78 -31.87
N PRO A 376 14.65 -12.55 -31.06
CA PRO A 376 13.19 -12.63 -31.16
C PRO A 376 12.45 -11.29 -30.97
N LEU A 377 12.99 -10.39 -30.14
CA LEU A 377 12.39 -9.09 -29.83
C LEU A 377 12.88 -8.00 -30.77
N TYR A 378 14.17 -8.03 -31.13
CA TYR A 378 14.82 -6.98 -31.91
C TYR A 378 15.18 -7.42 -33.33
N LYS A 379 14.38 -8.31 -33.93
CA LYS A 379 14.65 -8.88 -35.26
C LYS A 379 14.86 -7.81 -36.33
N GLU A 380 14.06 -6.75 -36.30
CA GLU A 380 14.15 -5.64 -37.26
C GLU A 380 15.48 -4.88 -37.15
N LYS A 381 16.06 -4.78 -35.95
CA LYS A 381 17.34 -4.09 -35.71
C LYS A 381 18.53 -4.87 -36.28
N LEU A 382 18.40 -6.19 -36.40
CA LEU A 382 19.45 -7.06 -36.96
C LEU A 382 19.27 -7.32 -38.46
N ALA A 383 18.08 -7.08 -39.03
CA ALA A 383 17.75 -7.41 -40.42
C ALA A 383 18.65 -6.71 -41.46
N GLY A 384 19.20 -5.54 -41.15
CA GLY A 384 20.09 -4.78 -42.04
C GLY A 384 21.57 -5.16 -41.97
N ILE A 385 21.95 -6.08 -41.07
CA ILE A 385 23.35 -6.44 -40.81
C ILE A 385 23.66 -7.79 -41.47
N PRO A 386 24.76 -7.91 -42.24
CA PRO A 386 25.14 -9.20 -42.84
C PRO A 386 25.35 -10.29 -41.76
N LEU A 387 24.79 -11.48 -41.99
CA LEU A 387 24.88 -12.62 -41.06
C LEU A 387 26.32 -13.00 -40.70
N GLU A 388 27.26 -12.88 -41.64
CA GLU A 388 28.69 -13.16 -41.37
C GLU A 388 29.30 -12.15 -40.39
N THR A 389 28.83 -10.89 -40.40
CA THR A 389 29.26 -9.88 -39.43
C THR A 389 28.75 -10.21 -38.02
N ILE A 390 27.47 -10.59 -37.91
CA ILE A 390 26.88 -11.03 -36.63
C ILE A 390 27.60 -12.28 -36.12
N ARG A 391 27.89 -13.25 -37.00
CA ARG A 391 28.66 -14.45 -36.65
C ARG A 391 30.03 -14.06 -36.09
N GLY A 392 30.75 -13.15 -36.75
CA GLY A 392 32.05 -12.67 -36.25
C GLY A 392 31.96 -12.03 -34.86
N TRP A 393 30.92 -11.24 -34.59
CA TRP A 393 30.66 -10.70 -33.25
C TRP A 393 30.36 -11.76 -32.22
N VAL A 394 29.57 -12.77 -32.57
CA VAL A 394 29.25 -13.90 -31.68
C VAL A 394 30.51 -14.71 -31.36
N GLU A 395 31.40 -14.94 -32.33
CA GLU A 395 32.68 -15.60 -32.10
C GLU A 395 33.57 -14.82 -31.13
N GLU A 396 33.65 -13.51 -31.27
CA GLU A 396 34.37 -12.63 -30.35
C GLU A 396 33.79 -12.68 -28.92
N LEU A 397 32.46 -12.64 -28.80
CA LEU A 397 31.77 -12.66 -27.51
C LEU A 397 31.85 -14.02 -26.81
N CYS A 398 31.81 -15.13 -27.55
CA CYS A 398 31.90 -16.46 -26.94
C CYS A 398 33.35 -16.80 -26.56
N GLN A 399 34.35 -16.39 -27.36
CA GLN A 399 35.77 -16.55 -27.00
C GLN A 399 36.16 -15.73 -25.76
N SER A 400 35.53 -14.57 -25.55
CA SER A 400 35.70 -13.75 -24.35
C SER A 400 34.84 -14.18 -23.16
N GLY A 401 34.04 -15.25 -23.30
CA GLY A 401 33.18 -15.79 -22.24
C GLY A 401 31.97 -14.89 -21.88
N GLN A 402 31.63 -13.91 -22.72
CA GLN A 402 30.53 -12.97 -22.47
C GLN A 402 29.17 -13.52 -22.85
N ILE A 403 29.12 -14.51 -23.76
CA ILE A 403 27.92 -15.25 -24.14
C ILE A 403 28.21 -16.75 -24.19
N THR A 404 27.16 -17.56 -24.06
CA THR A 404 27.22 -19.01 -24.09
C THR A 404 25.98 -19.62 -24.74
N LYS A 405 26.01 -20.94 -25.00
CA LYS A 405 24.86 -21.73 -25.41
C LYS A 405 24.32 -22.56 -24.25
N LEU A 406 22.99 -22.65 -24.22
CA LEU A 406 22.23 -23.48 -23.28
C LEU A 406 21.80 -24.77 -23.99
N ASP A 407 21.83 -25.91 -23.31
CA ASP A 407 21.34 -27.20 -23.83
C ASP A 407 20.85 -28.11 -22.69
N GLY A 408 20.12 -29.17 -23.03
CA GLY A 408 19.65 -30.17 -22.07
C GLY A 408 18.57 -29.68 -21.11
N THR A 409 17.83 -28.63 -21.46
CA THR A 409 16.70 -28.15 -20.65
C THR A 409 15.43 -28.97 -20.83
N GLY A 410 15.35 -29.71 -21.94
CA GLY A 410 14.14 -30.44 -22.35
C GLY A 410 13.14 -29.56 -23.10
N GLN A 411 13.48 -28.30 -23.38
CA GLN A 411 12.72 -27.42 -24.25
C GLN A 411 13.52 -27.11 -25.52
N ASP A 412 13.06 -27.64 -26.66
CA ASP A 412 13.70 -27.42 -27.96
C ASP A 412 13.80 -25.93 -28.34
N GLU A 413 12.88 -25.11 -27.83
CA GLU A 413 12.87 -23.67 -28.05
C GLU A 413 13.99 -22.94 -27.32
N LEU A 414 14.56 -23.50 -26.24
CA LEU A 414 15.66 -22.90 -25.48
C LEU A 414 17.01 -23.52 -25.85
N ASP A 415 17.02 -24.82 -26.10
CA ASP A 415 18.24 -25.58 -26.37
C ASP A 415 18.91 -25.10 -27.69
N GLY A 416 20.21 -24.82 -27.62
CA GLY A 416 21.03 -24.30 -28.72
C GLY A 416 20.95 -22.78 -28.94
N LYS A 417 20.16 -22.03 -28.16
CA LYS A 417 20.12 -20.56 -28.21
C LYS A 417 21.32 -19.94 -27.48
N TRP A 418 21.65 -18.71 -27.87
CA TRP A 418 22.73 -17.91 -27.28
C TRP A 418 22.20 -16.99 -26.19
N PHE A 419 22.86 -16.98 -25.04
CA PHE A 419 22.51 -16.13 -23.92
C PHE A 419 23.77 -15.55 -23.28
N VAL A 420 23.63 -14.45 -22.55
CA VAL A 420 24.62 -14.07 -21.52
C VAL A 420 24.64 -15.17 -20.45
N PRO A 421 25.80 -15.56 -19.87
CA PRO A 421 25.90 -16.71 -18.96
C PRO A 421 24.84 -16.72 -17.85
N TYR A 422 24.63 -15.58 -17.18
CA TYR A 422 23.59 -15.46 -16.16
C TYR A 422 22.18 -15.72 -16.70
N MET A 423 21.85 -15.20 -17.88
CA MET A 423 20.53 -15.40 -18.48
C MET A 423 20.36 -16.84 -18.96
N ALA A 424 21.45 -17.52 -19.34
CA ALA A 424 21.45 -18.96 -19.60
C ALA A 424 21.08 -19.76 -18.33
N GLU A 425 21.57 -19.36 -17.15
CA GLU A 425 21.21 -20.02 -15.89
C GLU A 425 19.72 -19.85 -15.53
N ILE A 426 19.19 -18.64 -15.73
CA ILE A 426 17.77 -18.32 -15.48
C ILE A 426 16.87 -19.11 -16.42
N HIS A 427 17.15 -19.06 -17.73
CA HIS A 427 16.39 -19.80 -18.73
C HIS A 427 16.54 -21.31 -18.59
N GLY A 428 17.74 -21.81 -18.26
CA GLY A 428 17.98 -23.22 -17.98
C GLY A 428 17.16 -23.71 -16.79
N THR A 429 17.17 -22.94 -15.70
CA THR A 429 16.40 -23.25 -14.50
C THR A 429 14.89 -23.29 -14.78
N LEU A 430 14.34 -22.24 -15.39
CA LEU A 430 12.91 -22.17 -15.69
C LEU A 430 12.48 -23.20 -16.75
N GLY A 431 13.32 -23.46 -17.75
CA GLY A 431 13.07 -24.47 -18.79
C GLY A 431 12.94 -25.87 -18.21
N CYS A 432 13.89 -26.30 -17.37
CA CYS A 432 13.82 -27.60 -16.69
C CYS A 432 12.60 -27.72 -15.77
N LEU A 433 12.27 -26.66 -15.02
CA LEU A 433 11.10 -26.64 -14.13
C LEU A 433 9.78 -26.75 -14.90
N ALA A 434 9.69 -26.07 -16.05
CA ALA A 434 8.51 -26.14 -16.90
C ALA A 434 8.26 -27.57 -17.42
N VAL A 435 9.33 -28.28 -17.83
CA VAL A 435 9.26 -29.68 -18.26
C VAL A 435 8.95 -30.63 -17.10
N ALA A 436 9.45 -30.32 -15.89
CA ALA A 436 9.24 -31.12 -14.69
C ALA A 436 7.86 -30.92 -14.01
N GLY A 437 6.88 -30.36 -14.73
CA GLY A 437 5.50 -30.18 -14.23
C GLY A 437 5.23 -28.82 -13.59
N GLY A 438 6.08 -27.81 -13.82
CA GLY A 438 5.89 -26.46 -13.25
C GLY A 438 4.57 -25.77 -13.62
N ALA A 439 3.88 -26.23 -14.67
CA ALA A 439 2.55 -25.76 -15.06
C ALA A 439 1.42 -26.22 -14.11
N GLU A 440 1.64 -27.24 -13.28
CA GLU A 440 0.60 -27.87 -12.44
C GLU A 440 0.74 -27.56 -10.95
N VAL A 441 1.77 -26.80 -10.54
CA VAL A 441 2.13 -26.63 -9.13
C VAL A 441 1.79 -25.22 -8.62
N GLU A 442 1.17 -25.12 -7.45
CA GLU A 442 0.83 -23.83 -6.82
C GLU A 442 2.06 -23.09 -6.27
N ASN A 443 3.13 -23.82 -5.93
CA ASN A 443 4.39 -23.30 -5.41
C ASN A 443 5.62 -23.97 -6.03
N LEU A 444 6.49 -23.20 -6.71
CA LEU A 444 7.70 -23.73 -7.35
C LEU A 444 8.65 -24.47 -6.38
N LEU A 445 8.58 -24.20 -5.07
CA LEU A 445 9.39 -24.89 -4.05
C LEU A 445 8.92 -26.33 -3.75
N GLU A 446 7.72 -26.70 -4.18
CA GLU A 446 7.16 -28.04 -3.99
C GLU A 446 7.63 -29.02 -5.08
N LEU A 447 8.24 -28.51 -6.15
CA LEU A 447 8.85 -29.32 -7.19
C LEU A 447 10.11 -29.99 -6.66
N HIS A 448 10.21 -31.31 -6.87
CA HIS A 448 11.42 -32.05 -6.56
C HIS A 448 12.53 -31.71 -7.57
N THR A 449 13.39 -30.77 -7.21
CA THR A 449 14.50 -30.28 -8.06
C THR A 449 15.73 -31.18 -8.04
N ALA A 450 15.79 -32.18 -7.16
CA ALA A 450 16.99 -32.99 -7.00
C ALA A 450 17.22 -33.90 -8.21
N GLY A 451 18.40 -33.80 -8.81
CA GLY A 451 18.81 -34.55 -10.00
C GLY A 451 18.49 -33.86 -11.34
N LEU A 452 17.77 -32.73 -11.34
CA LEU A 452 17.57 -31.93 -12.53
C LEU A 452 18.81 -31.09 -12.81
N THR A 453 19.32 -31.18 -14.04
CA THR A 453 20.49 -30.46 -14.52
C THR A 453 20.26 -30.01 -15.95
N TYR A 454 20.98 -28.96 -16.35
CA TYR A 454 21.08 -28.50 -17.73
C TYR A 454 22.55 -28.26 -18.06
N LYS A 455 22.87 -27.99 -19.33
CA LYS A 455 24.24 -27.83 -19.81
C LYS A 455 24.49 -26.42 -20.31
N ILE A 456 25.64 -25.86 -19.96
CA ILE A 456 26.16 -24.62 -20.51
C ILE A 456 27.45 -24.91 -21.27
N ALA A 457 27.61 -24.33 -22.45
CA ALA A 457 28.84 -24.46 -23.23
C ALA A 457 29.97 -23.63 -22.60
N ILE A 458 31.13 -24.25 -22.39
CA ILE A 458 32.30 -23.62 -21.77
C ILE A 458 33.42 -23.30 -22.76
N ASP A 459 33.57 -24.13 -23.80
CA ASP A 459 34.57 -23.94 -24.86
C ASP A 459 33.91 -23.96 -26.23
N PHE A 460 34.50 -23.20 -27.16
CA PHE A 460 34.00 -23.03 -28.51
C PHE A 460 35.12 -23.10 -29.55
N GLU A 461 34.85 -23.74 -30.68
CA GLU A 461 35.63 -23.62 -31.92
C GLU A 461 34.79 -22.82 -32.93
N GLY A 462 35.15 -21.55 -33.13
CA GLY A 462 34.28 -20.58 -33.80
C GLY A 462 32.97 -20.41 -33.00
N THR A 463 31.83 -20.70 -33.63
CA THR A 463 30.49 -20.64 -33.00
C THR A 463 29.96 -21.99 -32.50
N LYS A 464 30.77 -23.06 -32.60
CA LYS A 464 30.37 -24.42 -32.24
C LYS A 464 30.93 -24.80 -30.85
N PRO A 465 30.07 -25.23 -29.91
CA PRO A 465 30.52 -25.73 -28.61
C PRO A 465 31.40 -26.98 -28.76
N THR A 466 32.55 -26.99 -28.10
CA THR A 466 33.46 -28.16 -28.03
C THR A 466 33.39 -28.87 -26.68
N ALA A 467 33.06 -28.14 -25.61
CA ALA A 467 32.87 -28.70 -24.27
C ALA A 467 31.64 -28.09 -23.58
N TRP A 468 30.99 -28.91 -22.76
CA TRP A 468 29.78 -28.58 -22.01
C TRP A 468 29.98 -28.89 -20.54
N GLU A 469 29.49 -28.01 -19.67
CA GLU A 469 29.48 -28.18 -18.22
C GLU A 469 28.05 -28.41 -17.75
N GLU A 470 27.85 -29.42 -16.89
CA GLU A 470 26.56 -29.67 -16.24
C GLU A 470 26.36 -28.71 -15.06
N ARG A 471 25.21 -28.04 -15.04
CA ARG A 471 24.81 -27.07 -14.03
C ARG A 471 23.56 -27.55 -13.29
N SER A 472 23.58 -27.39 -11.98
CA SER A 472 22.39 -27.57 -11.15
C SER A 472 21.42 -26.40 -11.31
N LEU A 473 20.14 -26.64 -11.05
CA LEU A 473 19.13 -25.59 -11.03
C LEU A 473 19.47 -24.51 -9.98
N GLY A 474 19.23 -23.25 -10.34
CA GLY A 474 19.27 -22.12 -9.42
C GLY A 474 18.00 -22.03 -8.58
N ASP A 475 17.82 -20.91 -7.87
CA ASP A 475 16.59 -20.63 -7.11
C ASP A 475 15.41 -20.38 -8.09
N PRO A 476 14.34 -21.20 -8.02
CA PRO A 476 13.18 -21.05 -8.92
C PRO A 476 12.45 -19.70 -8.81
N GLN A 477 12.33 -19.15 -7.60
CA GLN A 477 11.62 -17.90 -7.37
C GLN A 477 12.43 -16.71 -7.87
N GLU A 478 13.74 -16.69 -7.62
CA GLU A 478 14.60 -15.64 -8.15
C GLU A 478 14.66 -15.71 -9.69
N ALA A 479 14.73 -16.92 -10.27
CA ALA A 479 14.70 -17.08 -11.71
C ALA A 479 13.42 -16.51 -12.33
N LEU A 480 12.25 -16.80 -11.75
CA LEU A 480 10.97 -16.27 -12.22
C LEU A 480 10.90 -14.74 -12.06
N ARG A 481 11.33 -14.19 -10.91
CA ARG A 481 11.34 -12.73 -10.68
C ARG A 481 12.23 -12.00 -11.68
N VAL A 482 13.44 -12.52 -11.92
CA VAL A 482 14.38 -11.95 -12.89
C VAL A 482 13.79 -11.99 -14.29
N LYS A 483 13.12 -13.08 -14.66
CA LYS A 483 12.48 -13.19 -15.96
C LYS A 483 11.33 -12.18 -16.13
N ILE A 484 10.51 -11.97 -15.10
CA ILE A 484 9.46 -10.95 -15.12
C ILE A 484 10.06 -9.54 -15.26
N ILE A 485 11.13 -9.22 -14.51
CA ILE A 485 11.82 -7.93 -14.62
C ILE A 485 12.34 -7.70 -16.04
N GLU A 486 12.98 -8.71 -16.65
CA GLU A 486 13.49 -8.61 -18.02
C GLU A 486 12.37 -8.39 -19.03
N MET A 487 11.24 -9.10 -18.93
CA MET A 487 10.08 -8.91 -19.79
C MET A 487 9.46 -7.51 -19.68
N LEU A 488 9.35 -6.97 -18.47
CA LEU A 488 8.84 -5.61 -18.25
C LEU A 488 9.83 -4.54 -18.69
N GLY A 489 11.14 -4.83 -18.58
CA GLY A 489 12.20 -3.92 -19.01
C GLY A 489 12.36 -3.81 -20.51
N SER A 490 12.03 -4.86 -21.26
CA SER A 490 12.10 -4.91 -22.72
C SER A 490 10.79 -4.47 -23.40
N GLU A 491 9.64 -4.80 -22.80
CA GLU A 491 8.35 -4.72 -23.47
C GLU A 491 7.19 -4.29 -22.55
N GLY A 492 7.47 -3.58 -21.44
CA GLY A 492 6.43 -2.99 -20.60
C GLY A 492 5.67 -1.84 -21.29
N PRO A 493 4.56 -1.36 -20.73
CA PRO A 493 3.72 -1.99 -19.72
C PRO A 493 3.08 -3.29 -20.23
N LYS A 494 2.81 -4.27 -19.35
CA LYS A 494 2.10 -5.52 -19.70
C LYS A 494 1.05 -5.91 -18.67
N THR A 495 -0.02 -6.57 -19.10
CA THR A 495 -1.00 -7.17 -18.17
C THR A 495 -0.50 -8.50 -17.61
N SER A 496 -1.10 -8.96 -16.51
CA SER A 496 -0.81 -10.29 -15.96
C SER A 496 -1.14 -11.40 -16.96
N GLU A 497 -2.23 -11.28 -17.71
CA GLU A 497 -2.65 -12.26 -18.71
C GLU A 497 -1.64 -12.40 -19.85
N GLU A 498 -1.09 -11.28 -20.34
CA GLU A 498 -0.04 -11.30 -21.37
C GLU A 498 1.24 -12.01 -20.91
N MET A 499 1.61 -11.83 -19.64
CA MET A 499 2.76 -12.52 -19.05
C MET A 499 2.50 -14.01 -18.85
N VAL A 500 1.28 -14.38 -18.41
CA VAL A 500 0.85 -15.79 -18.29
C VAL A 500 0.87 -16.50 -19.65
N GLY A 501 0.47 -15.82 -20.73
CA GLY A 501 0.51 -16.38 -22.07
C GLY A 501 1.92 -16.71 -22.58
N ARG A 502 2.97 -16.10 -22.01
CA ARG A 502 4.37 -16.27 -22.44
C ARG A 502 5.23 -17.08 -21.50
N LEU A 503 4.83 -17.21 -20.23
CA LEU A 503 5.57 -17.94 -19.22
C LEU A 503 4.89 -19.29 -18.98
N PRO A 504 5.62 -20.42 -18.99
CA PRO A 504 5.06 -21.76 -18.80
C PRO A 504 4.75 -22.06 -17.32
N PHE A 505 4.15 -21.10 -16.61
CA PHE A 505 3.86 -21.17 -15.18
C PHE A 505 2.43 -20.68 -14.87
N PRO A 506 1.78 -21.20 -13.81
CA PRO A 506 0.45 -20.79 -13.38
C PRO A 506 0.33 -19.29 -13.10
N GLN A 507 -0.85 -18.74 -13.39
CA GLN A 507 -1.19 -17.34 -13.10
C GLN A 507 -0.93 -16.95 -11.64
N ALA A 508 -1.28 -17.82 -10.68
CA ALA A 508 -1.07 -17.55 -9.27
C ALA A 508 0.40 -17.29 -8.91
N LEU A 509 1.34 -18.01 -9.54
CA LEU A 509 2.78 -17.86 -9.30
C LEU A 509 3.34 -16.57 -9.90
N ILE A 510 2.87 -16.21 -11.09
CA ILE A 510 3.25 -14.97 -11.77
C ILE A 510 2.70 -13.77 -11.00
N GLU A 511 1.41 -13.80 -10.61
CA GLU A 511 0.79 -12.76 -9.78
C GLU A 511 1.50 -12.59 -8.43
N ARG A 512 1.87 -13.70 -7.77
CA ARG A 512 2.63 -13.65 -6.52
C ARG A 512 4.00 -13.01 -6.71
N SER A 513 4.71 -13.35 -7.79
CA SER A 513 6.03 -12.79 -8.08
C SER A 513 5.94 -11.29 -8.40
N LEU A 514 4.92 -10.87 -9.15
CA LEU A 514 4.63 -9.46 -9.40
C LEU A 514 4.32 -8.70 -8.10
N HIS A 515 3.53 -9.31 -7.21
CA HIS A 515 3.22 -8.75 -5.89
C HIS A 515 4.47 -8.58 -5.02
N GLU A 516 5.38 -9.56 -5.03
CA GLU A 516 6.66 -9.46 -4.31
C GLU A 516 7.58 -8.38 -4.89
N LEU A 517 7.60 -8.21 -6.22
CA LEU A 517 8.40 -7.19 -6.90
C LEU A 517 7.88 -5.77 -6.66
N GLU A 518 6.56 -5.57 -6.61
CA GLU A 518 5.97 -4.27 -6.26
C GLU A 518 6.18 -3.94 -4.78
N GLY A 519 6.05 -4.92 -3.89
CA GLY A 519 6.37 -4.72 -2.46
C GLY A 519 7.83 -4.33 -2.20
N ARG A 520 8.74 -4.67 -3.12
CA ARG A 520 10.15 -4.23 -3.13
C ARG A 520 10.39 -2.93 -3.91
N ASN A 521 9.34 -2.26 -4.38
CA ASN A 521 9.38 -1.07 -5.24
C ASN A 521 10.17 -1.25 -6.56
N VAL A 522 10.22 -2.48 -7.10
CA VAL A 522 10.87 -2.77 -8.40
C VAL A 522 9.90 -2.56 -9.57
N VAL A 523 8.64 -2.94 -9.37
CA VAL A 523 7.56 -2.86 -10.36
C VAL A 523 6.48 -1.89 -9.86
N SER A 524 5.76 -1.25 -10.77
CA SER A 524 4.57 -0.45 -10.49
C SER A 524 3.38 -0.92 -11.31
N VAL A 525 2.20 -0.72 -10.74
CA VAL A 525 0.90 -1.15 -11.30
C VAL A 525 0.05 0.07 -11.57
N GLY A 526 -0.55 0.14 -12.76
CA GLY A 526 -1.37 1.27 -13.19
C GLY A 526 -2.15 0.97 -14.47
N PHE A 527 -2.73 2.02 -15.06
CA PHE A 527 -3.39 1.97 -16.38
C PHE A 527 -2.63 2.90 -17.32
N PHE A 528 -1.53 2.43 -17.87
CA PHE A 528 -0.64 3.27 -18.66
C PHE A 528 -1.17 3.44 -20.09
N ILE A 529 -1.84 2.42 -20.64
CA ILE A 529 -2.35 2.36 -22.03
C ILE A 529 -3.89 2.48 -22.09
N GLN A 530 -4.57 2.93 -21.03
CA GLN A 530 -6.04 3.04 -20.97
C GLN A 530 -6.79 1.72 -21.25
N THR A 531 -6.17 0.58 -20.95
CA THR A 531 -6.84 -0.72 -20.98
C THR A 531 -7.80 -0.86 -19.78
N ASN A 532 -8.72 -1.84 -19.84
CA ASN A 532 -9.63 -2.11 -18.71
C ASN A 532 -8.95 -2.88 -17.57
N ASP A 533 -7.75 -3.40 -17.81
CA ASP A 533 -7.03 -4.32 -16.94
C ASP A 533 -5.76 -3.67 -16.39
N ALA A 534 -5.30 -4.12 -15.23
CA ALA A 534 -4.11 -3.57 -14.58
C ALA A 534 -2.85 -3.94 -15.37
N GLU A 535 -2.02 -2.94 -15.65
CA GLU A 535 -0.74 -3.09 -16.31
C GLU A 535 0.42 -2.93 -15.33
N TYR A 536 1.49 -3.67 -15.56
CA TYR A 536 2.71 -3.66 -14.79
C TYR A 536 3.82 -3.02 -15.62
N ILE A 537 4.62 -2.15 -15.01
CA ILE A 537 5.80 -1.52 -15.62
C ILE A 537 6.94 -1.49 -14.59
N LEU A 538 8.21 -1.46 -15.02
CA LEU A 538 9.30 -1.22 -14.08
C LEU A 538 9.20 0.18 -13.46
N LYS A 539 9.50 0.29 -12.17
CA LYS A 539 9.42 1.59 -11.45
C LYS A 539 10.33 2.65 -12.07
N ILE A 540 11.51 2.22 -12.53
CA ILE A 540 12.47 3.10 -13.19
C ILE A 540 11.96 3.60 -14.55
N ASP A 541 11.21 2.75 -15.27
CA ASP A 541 10.65 3.10 -16.57
C ASP A 541 9.49 4.07 -16.41
N GLU A 542 8.60 3.82 -15.44
CA GLU A 542 7.57 4.79 -15.05
C GLU A 542 8.21 6.13 -14.72
N HIS A 543 9.26 6.17 -13.89
CA HIS A 543 9.92 7.43 -13.52
C HIS A 543 10.45 8.20 -14.74
N ARG A 544 11.09 7.51 -15.69
CA ARG A 544 11.63 8.13 -16.91
C ARG A 544 10.52 8.61 -17.84
N LEU A 545 9.49 7.78 -18.05
CA LEU A 545 8.34 8.10 -18.89
C LEU A 545 7.51 9.28 -18.35
N THR A 546 7.56 9.51 -17.03
CA THR A 546 6.85 10.61 -16.36
C THR A 546 7.65 11.91 -16.23
N GLY A 547 8.81 11.99 -16.90
CA GLY A 547 9.64 13.21 -16.93
C GLY A 547 10.58 13.37 -15.73
N GLY A 548 10.92 12.28 -15.06
CA GLY A 548 11.96 12.29 -14.03
C GLY A 548 13.36 12.53 -14.62
N GLU A 549 14.02 13.60 -14.19
CA GLU A 549 15.38 13.97 -14.63
C GLU A 549 16.49 13.45 -13.70
N GLU A 550 16.12 12.86 -12.56
CA GLU A 550 17.09 12.34 -11.58
C GLU A 550 17.73 11.02 -12.07
N GLU A 551 19.02 10.83 -11.77
CA GLU A 551 19.73 9.60 -12.09
C GLU A 551 19.27 8.49 -11.12
N VAL A 552 18.20 7.78 -11.51
CA VAL A 552 17.67 6.66 -10.73
C VAL A 552 18.53 5.44 -10.95
N VAL A 553 19.09 4.92 -9.85
CA VAL A 553 19.90 3.72 -9.84
C VAL A 553 18.99 2.49 -9.75
N GLU A 554 19.17 1.53 -10.66
CA GLU A 554 18.42 0.28 -10.66
C GLU A 554 18.66 -0.50 -9.35
N TYR A 555 17.59 -1.05 -8.77
CA TYR A 555 17.67 -1.86 -7.56
C TYR A 555 18.66 -3.02 -7.69
N ARG A 556 18.72 -3.65 -8.87
CA ARG A 556 19.67 -4.73 -9.16
C ARG A 556 21.11 -4.24 -9.17
N TRP A 557 21.38 -3.04 -9.69
CA TRP A 557 22.72 -2.46 -9.65
C TRP A 557 23.15 -2.21 -8.20
N ILE A 558 22.25 -1.70 -7.36
CA ILE A 558 22.52 -1.54 -5.92
C ILE A 558 22.80 -2.91 -5.28
N GLN A 559 21.98 -3.93 -5.56
CA GLN A 559 22.21 -5.27 -5.02
C GLN A 559 23.53 -5.88 -5.49
N ASN A 560 23.86 -5.81 -6.78
CA ASN A 560 25.13 -6.31 -7.31
C ASN A 560 26.30 -5.54 -6.73
N MET A 561 26.21 -4.22 -6.64
CA MET A 561 27.24 -3.40 -5.99
C MET A 561 27.41 -3.79 -4.51
N VAL A 562 26.31 -4.04 -3.79
CA VAL A 562 26.34 -4.50 -2.39
C VAL A 562 26.97 -5.88 -2.30
N LEU A 563 26.61 -6.82 -3.17
CA LEU A 563 27.15 -8.18 -3.21
C LEU A 563 28.64 -8.17 -3.58
N ASP A 564 29.01 -7.50 -4.66
CA ASP A 564 30.41 -7.32 -5.08
C ASP A 564 31.21 -6.70 -3.94
N LYS A 565 30.74 -5.61 -3.33
CA LYS A 565 31.44 -5.00 -2.19
C LYS A 565 31.48 -5.91 -0.95
N SER A 566 30.47 -6.76 -0.77
CA SER A 566 30.38 -7.68 0.38
C SER A 566 31.26 -8.91 0.22
N PHE A 567 31.50 -9.38 -1.00
CA PHE A 567 32.23 -10.61 -1.28
C PHE A 567 33.55 -10.40 -2.03
N LYS A 568 33.91 -9.15 -2.35
CA LYS A 568 35.22 -8.80 -2.91
C LYS A 568 36.31 -9.27 -1.96
N GLN A 569 37.21 -10.10 -2.50
CA GLN A 569 38.44 -10.49 -1.84
C GLN A 569 39.53 -9.46 -2.15
N TYR A 570 40.33 -9.16 -1.13
CA TYR A 570 41.48 -8.28 -1.17
C TYR A 570 42.77 -9.10 -1.04
N GLY A 571 43.87 -8.60 -1.60
CA GLY A 571 45.16 -9.27 -1.54
C GLY A 571 45.79 -9.28 -0.14
N ASP A 572 45.44 -8.31 0.70
CA ASP A 572 45.99 -8.14 2.05
C ASP A 572 45.00 -7.37 2.97
N SER A 573 45.24 -7.43 4.28
CA SER A 573 44.37 -6.78 5.29
C SER A 573 44.37 -5.26 5.22
N PHE A 574 45.48 -4.61 4.84
CA PHE A 574 45.57 -3.15 4.75
C PHE A 574 44.74 -2.61 3.59
N THR A 575 44.80 -3.25 2.42
CA THR A 575 43.94 -2.93 1.27
C THR A 575 42.46 -3.13 1.64
N ALA A 576 42.14 -4.17 2.41
CA ALA A 576 40.79 -4.40 2.91
C ALA A 576 40.31 -3.27 3.85
N PHE A 577 41.15 -2.80 4.78
CA PHE A 577 40.84 -1.66 5.67
C PHE A 577 40.72 -0.33 4.95
N ASN A 578 41.40 -0.16 3.82
CA ASN A 578 41.32 1.06 3.03
C ASN A 578 39.97 1.17 2.31
N GLU A 579 39.53 0.08 1.67
CA GLU A 579 38.31 0.03 0.85
C GLU A 579 37.03 -0.24 1.66
N HIS A 580 37.16 -0.78 2.88
CA HIS A 580 36.05 -1.10 3.77
C HIS A 580 36.10 -0.26 5.05
N VAL A 581 35.02 0.48 5.32
CA VAL A 581 34.98 1.53 6.35
C VAL A 581 35.23 1.02 7.77
N LEU A 582 34.82 -0.23 8.08
CA LEU A 582 34.99 -0.82 9.40
C LEU A 582 34.87 -2.35 9.34
N PHE A 583 35.79 -3.05 10.01
CA PHE A 583 35.63 -4.47 10.37
C PHE A 583 35.36 -4.58 11.86
N GLN A 584 34.23 -5.16 12.25
CA GLN A 584 33.87 -5.25 13.67
C GLN A 584 34.52 -6.46 14.35
N LYS A 585 34.86 -7.48 13.56
CA LYS A 585 35.37 -8.77 14.05
C LYS A 585 36.47 -9.30 13.14
N GLN A 586 37.52 -9.87 13.73
CA GLN A 586 38.62 -10.52 12.98
C GLN A 586 38.14 -11.62 12.02
N GLN A 587 37.03 -12.30 12.35
CA GLN A 587 36.44 -13.33 11.50
C GLN A 587 35.90 -12.80 10.16
N GLU A 588 35.69 -11.48 10.04
CA GLU A 588 35.23 -10.87 8.79
C GLU A 588 36.34 -10.84 7.74
N LEU A 589 37.63 -10.85 8.14
CA LEU A 589 38.77 -10.88 7.22
C LEU A 589 38.99 -12.24 6.56
N LEU A 590 38.62 -13.34 7.23
CA LEU A 590 38.73 -14.72 6.71
C LEU A 590 38.06 -14.91 5.33
N TYR A 591 36.95 -14.22 5.10
CA TYR A 591 36.18 -14.34 3.86
C TYR A 591 36.50 -13.23 2.85
N ARG A 592 37.35 -12.28 3.23
CA ARG A 592 37.60 -11.03 2.48
C ARG A 592 39.07 -10.81 2.14
N VAL A 593 40.00 -11.56 2.72
CA VAL A 593 41.43 -11.50 2.40
C VAL A 593 41.87 -12.91 1.99
N GLY A 594 42.50 -13.02 0.82
CA GLY A 594 43.02 -14.30 0.35
C GLY A 594 44.09 -14.83 1.30
N GLU A 595 43.97 -16.11 1.70
CA GLU A 595 44.94 -16.82 2.58
C GLU A 595 45.13 -16.23 4.00
N PHE A 596 44.16 -15.47 4.51
CA PHE A 596 44.26 -14.88 5.85
C PHE A 596 44.32 -15.92 6.98
N ALA A 597 45.34 -15.83 7.83
CA ALA A 597 45.47 -16.59 9.06
C ALA A 597 45.17 -15.70 10.29
N PHE A 598 44.58 -16.29 11.34
CA PHE A 598 44.31 -15.53 12.58
C PHE A 598 45.59 -14.97 13.25
N ASN A 599 46.75 -15.57 12.99
CA ASN A 599 48.01 -15.03 13.50
C ASN A 599 48.35 -13.67 12.87
N ASP A 600 47.99 -13.45 11.61
CA ASP A 600 48.21 -12.19 10.88
C ASP A 600 47.48 -11.02 11.54
N TRP A 601 46.38 -11.30 12.25
CA TRP A 601 45.67 -10.29 13.04
C TRP A 601 46.53 -9.71 14.17
N THR A 602 47.42 -10.52 14.74
CA THR A 602 48.33 -10.06 15.81
C THR A 602 49.32 -9.06 15.27
N ASP A 603 49.84 -9.30 14.07
CA ASP A 603 50.77 -8.40 13.39
C ASP A 603 50.08 -7.09 12.98
N VAL A 604 48.83 -7.18 12.51
CA VAL A 604 47.98 -6.02 12.21
C VAL A 604 47.69 -5.17 13.47
N GLN A 605 47.52 -5.77 14.65
CA GLN A 605 47.31 -5.04 15.91
C GLN A 605 48.57 -4.34 16.45
N LEU A 606 49.75 -4.79 16.03
CA LEU A 606 51.02 -4.16 16.40
C LEU A 606 51.32 -2.93 15.53
N ASP A 607 50.63 -2.78 14.41
CA ASP A 607 50.75 -1.62 13.54
C ASP A 607 50.03 -0.41 14.15
N SER A 608 50.78 0.69 14.35
CA SER A 608 50.27 1.93 14.91
C SER A 608 49.19 2.59 14.05
N ASP A 609 49.12 2.24 12.77
CA ASP A 609 48.16 2.80 11.84
C ASP A 609 46.81 2.07 11.88
N VAL A 610 46.65 0.96 12.62
CA VAL A 610 45.40 0.19 12.69
C VAL A 610 44.80 0.24 14.10
N ILE A 611 43.59 0.79 14.23
CA ILE A 611 42.81 0.79 15.48
C ILE A 611 41.51 0.03 15.25
N MET A 612 41.30 -1.07 15.98
CA MET A 612 40.04 -1.82 16.00
C MET A 612 39.53 -2.21 14.60
N GLY A 613 40.45 -2.62 13.70
CA GLY A 613 40.09 -3.02 12.33
C GLY A 613 39.82 -1.85 11.37
N ARG A 614 40.42 -0.67 11.62
CA ARG A 614 40.38 0.50 10.75
C ARG A 614 41.73 1.21 10.69
N LEU A 615 42.09 1.74 9.52
CA LEU A 615 43.25 2.61 9.35
C LEU A 615 43.01 4.02 9.93
N LEU A 616 43.92 4.49 10.77
CA LEU A 616 43.91 5.80 11.43
C LEU A 616 43.86 6.97 10.44
N HIS A 617 44.43 6.77 9.25
CA HIS A 617 44.55 7.78 8.20
C HIS A 617 43.40 7.73 7.17
N ASN A 618 42.43 6.84 7.33
CA ASN A 618 41.33 6.67 6.40
C ASN A 618 40.21 7.67 6.73
N ARG A 619 40.28 8.87 6.13
CA ARG A 619 39.25 9.92 6.20
C ARG A 619 38.23 9.78 5.09
#